data_AF-A0A812Y8C9-F1
#
_entry.id   AF-A0A812Y8C9-F1
#
_cell.length_a   1.000
_cell.length_b   1.000
_cell.length_c   1.000
_cell.angle_alpha   90.00
_cell.angle_beta   90.00
_cell.angle_gamma   90.00
#
_symmetry.space_group_name_H-M   'P 1'
#
loop_
_entity.id
_entity.type
_entity.pdbx_description
1 polymer ?
#
loop_
_entity_poly.entity_id
_entity_poly.type
_entity_poly.pdbx_seq_one_letter_code
_entity_poly.pdbx_strand_id
1 'polypeptide(L)'
;VSKLPMQYKFIVDDTWTINRKLPLAQDEHHNENNVLSIPGAAPTSESSISGPDVLVNNLPGILLVKQVLNRLHTRLGRDGYTEISVHFLADDTLAIERRSPDNGHSVWFVVRSAFWRNRMGDGLPSGTQELEVDGTIAHLHVAATLFVGDQHENGYRPDNELITGMECYLHVYGSVHEVATVWTQGSNSRLRLHRFPPGSILVFGTD
;
A
#
# COMPACT_ATOMS: atom_id res chain seq x y z
N VAL A 1 13.77 -16.62 22.03
CA VAL A 1 13.84 -15.25 21.46
C VAL A 1 13.48 -15.37 19.99
N SER A 2 12.24 -15.02 19.62
CA SER A 2 11.79 -15.05 18.23
C SER A 2 12.58 -13.99 17.45
N LYS A 3 13.44 -14.42 16.52
CA LYS A 3 14.02 -13.51 15.53
C LYS A 3 12.86 -13.00 14.68
N LEU A 4 12.44 -11.76 14.90
CA LEU A 4 11.48 -11.11 14.01
C LEU A 4 12.08 -11.12 12.60
N PRO A 5 11.31 -11.51 11.57
CA PRO A 5 11.84 -11.70 10.22
C PRO A 5 12.38 -10.38 9.68
N MET A 6 13.64 -10.39 9.25
CA MET A 6 14.23 -9.29 8.47
C MET A 6 13.33 -9.01 7.25
N GLN A 7 12.94 -7.75 7.07
CA GLN A 7 12.18 -7.35 5.89
C GLN A 7 13.16 -7.05 4.75
N TYR A 8 13.48 -8.08 3.99
CA TYR A 8 14.30 -7.96 2.80
C TYR A 8 13.61 -7.10 1.74
N LYS A 9 14.35 -6.13 1.18
CA LYS A 9 14.02 -5.51 -0.10
C LYS A 9 15.02 -6.09 -1.10
N PHE A 10 14.54 -6.76 -2.13
CA PHE A 10 15.30 -6.80 -3.37
C PHE A 10 15.09 -5.43 -4.01
N ILE A 11 16.07 -4.54 -3.85
CA ILE A 11 16.12 -3.31 -4.64
C ILE A 11 16.69 -3.72 -5.98
N VAL A 12 15.83 -3.81 -6.99
CA VAL A 12 16.26 -3.90 -8.37
C VAL A 12 16.24 -2.46 -8.89
N ASP A 13 17.27 -1.71 -8.51
CA ASP A 13 17.65 -0.51 -9.25
C ASP A 13 18.57 -1.03 -10.37
N ASP A 14 18.53 -0.44 -11.56
CA ASP A 14 19.03 -0.97 -12.84
C ASP A 14 20.52 -1.38 -12.90
N THR A 15 21.24 -1.33 -11.79
CA THR A 15 22.51 -2.01 -11.53
C THR A 15 22.39 -2.63 -10.13
N TRP A 16 22.67 -3.92 -9.95
CA TRP A 16 22.75 -4.60 -8.64
C TRP A 16 23.79 -3.90 -7.74
N THR A 17 23.44 -2.74 -7.21
CA THR A 17 24.34 -1.84 -6.52
C THR A 17 23.72 -1.52 -5.19
N ILE A 18 24.51 -1.80 -4.15
CA ILE A 18 24.15 -1.52 -2.78
C ILE A 18 23.98 -0.01 -2.63
N ASN A 19 22.76 0.43 -2.33
CA ASN A 19 22.54 1.80 -1.93
C ASN A 19 23.02 1.97 -0.48
N ARG A 20 24.28 2.41 -0.30
CA ARG A 20 24.89 2.60 1.02
C ARG A 20 24.19 3.61 1.93
N LYS A 21 23.21 4.37 1.41
CA LYS A 21 22.38 5.29 2.21
C LYS A 21 21.18 4.60 2.86
N LEU A 22 20.85 3.37 2.45
CA LEU A 22 19.78 2.56 3.03
C LEU A 22 20.36 1.52 4.00
N PRO A 23 19.58 1.05 4.99
CA PRO A 23 20.01 -0.02 5.89
C PRO A 23 20.47 -1.26 5.11
N LEU A 24 21.55 -1.89 5.57
CA LEU A 24 22.15 -3.08 4.95
C LEU A 24 22.10 -4.27 5.91
N ALA A 25 21.84 -5.47 5.40
CA ALA A 25 22.02 -6.70 6.13
C ALA A 25 22.83 -7.70 5.32
N GLN A 26 23.69 -8.47 6.00
CA GLN A 26 24.35 -9.62 5.42
C GLN A 26 23.47 -10.87 5.57
N ASP A 27 23.39 -11.66 4.51
CA ASP A 27 22.78 -12.99 4.55
C ASP A 27 23.77 -14.06 5.05
N GLU A 28 23.31 -15.31 5.13
CA GLU A 28 24.12 -16.46 5.57
C GLU A 28 25.29 -16.79 4.63
N HIS A 29 25.32 -16.18 3.43
CA HIS A 29 26.36 -16.35 2.42
C HIS A 29 27.27 -15.10 2.31
N HIS A 30 27.18 -14.17 3.27
CA HIS A 30 27.94 -12.92 3.32
C HIS A 30 27.62 -11.89 2.21
N ASN A 31 26.51 -12.05 1.49
CA ASN A 31 26.06 -11.04 0.53
C ASN A 31 25.46 -9.85 1.27
N GLU A 32 25.90 -8.63 0.94
CA GLU A 32 25.33 -7.40 1.46
C GLU A 32 24.08 -7.01 0.66
N ASN A 33 22.95 -6.89 1.36
CA ASN A 33 21.67 -6.55 0.76
C ASN A 33 21.08 -5.29 1.40
N ASN A 34 20.48 -4.42 0.60
CA ASN A 34 19.63 -3.36 1.12
C ASN A 34 18.40 -3.97 1.82
N VAL A 35 18.09 -3.53 3.04
CA VAL A 35 16.91 -3.97 3.78
C VAL A 35 15.99 -2.80 4.09
N LEU A 36 14.68 -3.09 4.16
CA LEU A 36 13.67 -2.07 4.48
C LEU A 36 13.82 -1.55 5.91
N SER A 37 14.32 -2.38 6.81
CA SER A 37 14.58 -2.06 8.22
C SER A 37 15.45 -3.15 8.86
N ILE A 38 16.29 -2.78 9.83
CA ILE A 38 17.08 -3.70 10.66
C ILE A 38 16.50 -3.69 12.09
N PRO A 39 16.22 -4.86 12.70
CA PRO A 39 15.81 -4.92 14.11
C PRO A 39 16.88 -4.29 15.02
N GLY A 40 16.50 -3.29 15.83
CA GLY A 40 17.40 -2.58 16.74
C GLY A 40 17.97 -1.26 16.21
N ALA A 41 17.85 -0.98 14.91
CA ALA A 41 18.03 0.35 14.33
C ALA A 41 16.66 0.94 13.96
N ALA A 42 15.67 0.76 14.84
CA ALA A 42 14.45 1.54 14.74
C ALA A 42 14.85 3.03 14.76
N PRO A 43 14.33 3.88 13.85
CA PRO A 43 14.35 5.30 14.15
C PRO A 43 13.80 5.46 15.57
N THR A 44 14.50 6.23 16.38
CA THR A 44 14.23 6.45 17.81
C THR A 44 12.87 7.12 18.07
N SER A 45 12.12 7.41 17.01
CA SER A 45 10.70 7.71 17.02
C SER A 45 9.97 6.65 16.19
N GLU A 46 8.76 6.29 16.60
CA GLU A 46 7.74 5.65 15.76
C GLU A 46 7.50 6.49 14.50
N SER A 47 8.42 6.46 13.52
CA SER A 47 8.23 7.11 12.23
C SER A 47 7.17 6.31 11.49
N SER A 48 5.93 6.74 11.68
CA SER A 48 4.74 6.23 11.03
C SER A 48 4.79 6.57 9.55
N ILE A 49 5.59 5.85 8.75
CA ILE A 49 5.49 5.93 7.30
C ILE A 49 4.07 5.49 6.94
N SER A 50 3.19 6.48 6.84
CA SER A 50 1.76 6.40 6.58
C SER A 50 1.28 7.81 6.25
N GLY A 51 0.30 7.92 5.35
CA GLY A 51 -0.22 9.21 4.93
C GLY A 51 0.87 10.17 4.44
N PRO A 52 1.08 11.35 5.07
CA PRO A 52 2.00 12.40 4.59
C PRO A 52 3.45 11.96 4.43
N ASP A 53 3.95 11.06 5.30
CA ASP A 53 5.34 10.58 5.26
C ASP A 53 5.64 9.79 3.97
N VAL A 54 4.60 9.22 3.35
CA VAL A 54 4.70 8.50 2.08
C VAL A 54 4.96 9.48 0.93
N LEU A 55 4.51 10.73 0.99
CA LEU A 55 4.67 11.69 -0.10
C LEU A 55 6.13 12.13 -0.34
N VAL A 56 7.02 11.92 0.63
CA VAL A 56 8.40 12.45 0.63
C VAL A 56 9.43 11.42 0.14
N ASN A 57 9.02 10.20 -0.20
CA ASN A 57 9.91 9.06 -0.44
C ASN A 57 9.88 8.58 -1.91
N ASN A 58 11.05 8.51 -2.56
CA ASN A 58 11.19 8.26 -4.01
C ASN A 58 11.59 6.80 -4.35
N LEU A 59 11.09 5.80 -3.62
CA LEU A 59 11.37 4.41 -3.97
C LEU A 59 10.62 3.99 -5.24
N PRO A 60 11.23 3.15 -6.11
CA PRO A 60 10.59 2.75 -7.36
C PRO A 60 9.38 1.83 -7.13
N GLY A 61 8.43 1.91 -8.07
CA GLY A 61 7.22 1.08 -8.10
C GLY A 61 6.44 1.09 -6.80
N ILE A 62 6.05 -0.09 -6.33
CA ILE A 62 5.22 -0.25 -5.13
C ILE A 62 6.02 -0.29 -3.83
N LEU A 63 7.35 -0.12 -3.87
CA LEU A 63 8.23 -0.44 -2.74
C LEU A 63 7.96 0.46 -1.54
N LEU A 64 7.55 1.70 -1.81
CA LEU A 64 7.11 2.65 -0.81
C LEU A 64 5.82 2.18 -0.10
N VAL A 65 4.78 1.84 -0.88
CA VAL A 65 3.52 1.30 -0.34
C VAL A 65 3.78 0.00 0.43
N LYS A 66 4.68 -0.86 -0.06
CA LYS A 66 5.06 -2.12 0.60
C LYS A 66 5.65 -1.89 1.99
N GLN A 67 6.42 -0.83 2.21
CA GLN A 67 6.90 -0.48 3.56
C GLN A 67 5.75 -0.20 4.53
N VAL A 68 4.76 0.58 4.09
CA VAL A 68 3.55 0.88 4.87
C VAL A 68 2.80 -0.42 5.20
N LEU A 69 2.51 -1.22 4.16
CA LEU A 69 1.72 -2.44 4.29
C LEU A 69 2.40 -3.49 5.17
N ASN A 70 3.73 -3.65 5.07
CA ASN A 70 4.46 -4.60 5.91
C ASN A 70 4.45 -4.21 7.40
N ARG A 71 4.62 -2.92 7.69
CA ARG A 71 4.55 -2.40 9.07
C ARG A 71 3.15 -2.56 9.63
N LEU A 72 2.14 -2.18 8.85
CA LEU A 72 0.75 -2.37 9.19
C LEU A 72 0.43 -3.84 9.42
N HIS A 73 0.82 -4.74 8.52
CA HIS A 73 0.63 -6.19 8.68
C HIS A 73 1.24 -6.72 9.99
N THR A 74 2.46 -6.30 10.31
CA THR A 74 3.16 -6.68 11.56
C THR A 74 2.40 -6.17 12.78
N ARG A 75 1.99 -4.90 12.76
CA ARG A 75 1.22 -4.27 13.84
C ARG A 75 -0.13 -4.98 14.05
N LEU A 76 -0.90 -5.16 12.97
CA LEU A 76 -2.20 -5.84 13.04
C LEU A 76 -2.09 -7.28 13.52
N GLY A 77 -1.03 -7.99 13.13
CA GLY A 77 -0.75 -9.35 13.65
C GLY A 77 -0.41 -9.36 15.14
N ARG A 78 0.38 -8.39 15.61
CA ARG A 78 0.74 -8.24 17.03
C ARG A 78 -0.46 -7.81 17.88
N ASP A 79 -1.28 -6.92 17.36
CA ASP A 79 -2.39 -6.27 18.07
C ASP A 79 -3.71 -7.08 17.97
N GLY A 80 -3.66 -8.33 17.49
CA GLY A 80 -4.79 -9.26 17.55
C GLY A 80 -5.87 -9.07 16.47
N TYR A 81 -5.59 -8.38 15.37
CA TYR A 81 -6.56 -8.23 14.28
C TYR A 81 -6.68 -9.53 13.47
N THR A 82 -7.57 -10.41 13.90
CA THR A 82 -7.70 -11.79 13.38
C THR A 82 -8.93 -12.02 12.51
N GLU A 83 -9.96 -11.18 12.62
CA GLU A 83 -11.17 -11.32 11.81
C GLU A 83 -11.00 -10.64 10.45
N ILE A 84 -11.50 -11.28 9.39
CA ILE A 84 -11.41 -10.76 8.02
C ILE A 84 -12.79 -10.86 7.36
N SER A 85 -13.25 -9.74 6.79
CA SER A 85 -14.46 -9.66 5.97
C SER A 85 -14.10 -9.11 4.59
N VAL A 86 -14.84 -9.52 3.56
CA VAL A 86 -14.63 -9.04 2.19
C VAL A 86 -15.95 -8.56 1.61
N HIS A 87 -15.93 -7.36 1.04
CA HIS A 87 -17.07 -6.69 0.41
C HIS A 87 -16.74 -6.37 -1.04
N PHE A 88 -17.61 -6.76 -1.95
CA PHE A 88 -17.47 -6.40 -3.36
C PHE A 88 -18.21 -5.09 -3.60
N LEU A 89 -17.49 -4.02 -3.94
CA LEU A 89 -18.09 -2.74 -4.27
C LEU A 89 -18.44 -2.67 -5.77
N ALA A 90 -17.65 -3.33 -6.60
CA ALA A 90 -17.90 -3.55 -8.03
C ALA A 90 -17.24 -4.88 -8.45
N ASP A 91 -17.30 -5.20 -9.75
CA ASP A 91 -16.63 -6.39 -10.28
C ASP A 91 -15.09 -6.31 -10.24
N ASP A 92 -14.54 -5.10 -10.29
CA ASP A 92 -13.10 -4.83 -10.22
C ASP A 92 -12.63 -4.23 -8.89
N THR A 93 -13.57 -3.92 -7.98
CA THR A 93 -13.32 -3.14 -6.76
C THR A 93 -13.84 -3.88 -5.54
N LEU A 94 -12.96 -4.08 -4.56
CA LEU A 94 -13.26 -4.79 -3.32
C LEU A 94 -12.77 -4.00 -2.11
N ALA A 95 -13.45 -4.16 -0.99
CA ALA A 95 -13.05 -3.68 0.32
C ALA A 95 -12.84 -4.87 1.25
N ILE A 96 -11.67 -4.96 1.85
CA ILE A 96 -11.32 -6.01 2.82
C ILE A 96 -11.22 -5.34 4.17
N GLU A 97 -12.01 -5.82 5.12
CA GLU A 97 -11.91 -5.43 6.50
C GLU A 97 -11.02 -6.42 7.24
N ARG A 98 -10.13 -5.90 8.07
CA ARG A 98 -9.43 -6.67 9.08
C ARG A 98 -9.74 -6.07 10.45
N ARG A 99 -10.40 -6.84 11.31
CA ARG A 99 -10.93 -6.36 12.61
C ARG A 99 -10.23 -7.04 13.79
N SER A 100 -10.06 -6.30 14.88
CA SER A 100 -9.71 -6.86 16.18
C SER A 100 -10.96 -7.21 16.98
N PRO A 101 -11.15 -8.47 17.39
CA PRO A 101 -12.31 -8.89 18.16
C PRO A 101 -12.32 -8.28 19.58
N ASP A 102 -11.16 -7.83 20.08
CA ASP A 102 -11.00 -7.39 21.47
C ASP A 102 -11.39 -5.93 21.69
N ASN A 103 -11.22 -5.07 20.68
CA ASN A 103 -11.49 -3.63 20.79
C ASN A 103 -12.48 -3.09 19.73
N GLY A 104 -12.91 -3.91 18.78
CA GLY A 104 -13.84 -3.50 17.73
C GLY A 104 -13.23 -2.60 16.64
N HIS A 105 -11.94 -2.25 16.73
CA HIS A 105 -11.29 -1.42 15.72
C HIS A 105 -11.06 -2.22 14.44
N SER A 106 -11.17 -1.55 13.30
CA SER A 106 -10.99 -2.14 11.98
C SER A 106 -9.99 -1.37 11.14
N VAL A 107 -9.27 -2.10 10.29
CA VAL A 107 -8.49 -1.55 9.20
C VAL A 107 -9.06 -2.06 7.88
N TRP A 108 -9.37 -1.12 7.01
CA TRP A 108 -10.01 -1.35 5.73
C TRP A 108 -9.00 -1.22 4.59
N PHE A 109 -9.03 -2.14 3.64
CA PHE A 109 -8.25 -2.14 2.42
C PHE A 109 -9.22 -2.12 1.24
N VAL A 110 -9.42 -0.94 0.65
CA VAL A 110 -10.17 -0.79 -0.59
C VAL A 110 -9.17 -0.90 -1.75
N VAL A 111 -9.43 -1.81 -2.67
CA VAL A 111 -8.53 -2.14 -3.78
C VAL A 111 -9.33 -2.18 -5.07
N ARG A 112 -8.81 -1.52 -6.12
CA ARG A 112 -9.34 -1.68 -7.47
C ARG A 112 -8.30 -2.37 -8.36
N SER A 113 -8.67 -3.52 -8.87
CA SER A 113 -7.79 -4.37 -9.67
C SER A 113 -7.66 -3.88 -11.12
N ALA A 114 -6.47 -4.06 -11.72
CA ALA A 114 -6.17 -3.71 -13.10
C ALA A 114 -6.23 -4.92 -14.06
N PHE A 115 -7.18 -5.84 -13.85
CA PHE A 115 -7.30 -7.03 -14.71
C PHE A 115 -7.85 -6.73 -16.11
N TRP A 116 -8.61 -5.64 -16.28
CA TRP A 116 -9.29 -5.31 -17.53
C TRP A 116 -8.65 -4.09 -18.22
N ARG A 117 -7.85 -4.35 -19.26
CA ARG A 117 -7.19 -3.29 -20.06
C ARG A 117 -8.16 -2.29 -20.70
N ASN A 118 -9.39 -2.72 -21.02
CA ASN A 118 -10.41 -1.84 -21.58
C ASN A 118 -11.11 -0.95 -20.53
N ARG A 119 -10.67 -0.98 -19.27
CA ARG A 119 -11.27 -0.22 -18.15
C ARG A 119 -10.25 0.60 -17.36
N MET A 120 -9.13 0.99 -17.97
CA MET A 120 -8.02 1.72 -17.33
C MET A 120 -8.29 3.21 -17.07
N GLY A 121 -9.51 3.71 -17.33
CA GLY A 121 -9.87 5.09 -17.05
C GLY A 121 -10.20 5.34 -15.56
N ASP A 122 -10.27 6.62 -15.19
CA ASP A 122 -10.61 7.05 -13.82
C ASP A 122 -12.04 6.71 -13.41
N GLY A 123 -12.92 6.49 -14.39
CA GLY A 123 -14.32 6.13 -14.16
C GLY A 123 -14.46 4.81 -13.42
N LEU A 124 -15.29 4.81 -12.37
CA LEU A 124 -15.70 3.61 -11.67
C LEU A 124 -16.75 2.85 -12.49
N PRO A 125 -16.84 1.51 -12.35
CA PRO A 125 -17.92 0.75 -12.98
C PRO A 125 -19.30 1.28 -12.56
N SER A 126 -20.23 1.30 -13.51
CA SER A 126 -21.63 1.64 -13.23
C SER A 126 -22.17 0.73 -12.12
N GLY A 127 -22.79 1.33 -11.10
CA GLY A 127 -23.32 0.59 -9.96
C GLY A 127 -22.30 0.26 -8.87
N THR A 128 -21.10 0.86 -8.90
CA THR A 128 -20.16 0.78 -7.78
C THR A 128 -20.86 1.21 -6.49
N GLN A 129 -20.88 0.31 -5.52
CA GLN A 129 -21.57 0.49 -4.24
C GLN A 129 -20.78 1.42 -3.32
N GLU A 130 -21.50 2.09 -2.44
CA GLU A 130 -20.90 2.80 -1.31
C GLU A 130 -20.39 1.79 -0.30
N LEU A 131 -19.27 2.11 0.34
CA LEU A 131 -18.78 1.38 1.48
C LEU A 131 -19.32 2.03 2.75
N GLU A 132 -20.07 1.27 3.55
CA GLU A 132 -20.43 1.65 4.91
C GLU A 132 -19.46 0.96 5.88
N VAL A 133 -18.88 1.73 6.80
CA VAL A 133 -17.97 1.24 7.84
C VAL A 133 -18.46 1.69 9.21
N ASP A 134 -18.32 0.82 10.19
CA ASP A 134 -18.62 1.16 11.58
C ASP A 134 -17.61 2.18 12.10
N GLY A 135 -18.12 3.18 12.84
CA GLY A 135 -17.30 4.22 13.43
C GLY A 135 -16.87 5.33 12.46
N THR A 136 -15.90 6.13 12.89
CA THR A 136 -15.35 7.24 12.08
C THR A 136 -14.02 6.87 11.46
N ILE A 137 -13.83 7.24 10.19
CA ILE A 137 -12.51 7.12 9.54
C ILE A 137 -11.53 8.05 10.28
N ALA A 138 -10.59 7.45 11.01
CA ALA A 138 -9.71 8.17 11.91
C ALA A 138 -8.32 8.39 11.33
N HIS A 139 -7.81 7.39 10.60
CA HIS A 139 -6.41 7.39 10.17
C HIS A 139 -6.24 6.86 8.75
N LEU A 140 -5.61 7.65 7.87
CA LEU A 140 -5.17 7.19 6.56
C LEU A 140 -3.82 6.47 6.68
N HIS A 141 -3.76 5.18 6.35
CA HIS A 141 -2.49 4.47 6.25
C HIS A 141 -1.81 4.73 4.92
N VAL A 142 -2.51 4.52 3.81
CA VAL A 142 -2.00 4.83 2.47
C VAL A 142 -3.16 4.95 1.49
N ALA A 143 -3.09 5.95 0.61
CA ALA A 143 -3.89 6.00 -0.60
C ALA A 143 -2.91 6.17 -1.76
N ALA A 144 -2.95 5.29 -2.75
CA ALA A 144 -2.00 5.34 -3.86
C ALA A 144 -2.55 4.69 -5.12
N THR A 145 -2.02 5.10 -6.27
CA THR A 145 -2.29 4.54 -7.59
C THR A 145 -0.96 4.30 -8.31
N LEU A 146 -0.78 3.09 -8.82
CA LEU A 146 0.35 2.77 -9.69
C LEU A 146 -0.05 2.97 -11.16
N PHE A 147 0.64 3.88 -11.84
CA PHE A 147 0.47 4.13 -13.27
C PHE A 147 1.66 3.60 -14.05
N VAL A 148 1.37 2.97 -15.18
CA VAL A 148 2.35 2.62 -16.21
C VAL A 148 1.95 3.39 -17.45
N GLY A 149 2.80 4.30 -17.93
CA GLY A 149 2.50 5.04 -19.14
C GLY A 149 2.56 4.15 -20.38
N ASP A 150 1.74 4.44 -21.40
CA ASP A 150 1.68 3.66 -22.65
C ASP A 150 3.05 3.49 -23.32
N GLN A 151 3.91 4.53 -23.23
CA GLN A 151 5.29 4.47 -23.73
C GLN A 151 6.19 3.47 -22.99
N HIS A 152 5.89 3.16 -21.72
CA HIS A 152 6.65 2.20 -20.92
C HIS A 152 6.05 0.79 -21.02
N GLU A 153 4.73 0.65 -21.17
CA GLU A 153 4.10 -0.66 -21.40
C GLU A 153 4.47 -1.24 -22.77
N ASN A 154 4.45 -0.43 -23.82
CA ASN A 154 4.78 -0.87 -25.18
C ASN A 154 6.25 -0.66 -25.55
N GLY A 155 6.96 0.16 -24.78
CA GLY A 155 8.35 0.53 -25.04
C GLY A 155 9.35 -0.03 -24.01
N TYR A 156 8.93 -0.95 -23.13
CA TYR A 156 9.86 -1.66 -22.25
C TYR A 156 10.96 -2.31 -23.09
N ARG A 157 12.20 -1.93 -22.81
CA ARG A 157 13.38 -2.51 -23.45
C ARG A 157 14.14 -3.30 -22.39
N PRO A 158 14.22 -4.63 -22.53
CA PRO A 158 15.07 -5.41 -21.66
C PRO A 158 16.51 -4.94 -21.84
N ASP A 159 17.24 -4.81 -20.73
CA ASP A 159 18.67 -4.59 -20.76
C ASP A 159 19.37 -5.96 -20.93
N ASN A 160 20.42 -6.01 -21.76
CA ASN A 160 21.11 -7.26 -22.07
C ASN A 160 22.06 -7.73 -20.96
N GLU A 161 22.40 -6.86 -20.02
CA GLU A 161 23.33 -7.11 -18.93
C GLU A 161 22.61 -7.18 -17.57
N LEU A 162 21.47 -6.50 -17.43
CA LEU A 162 20.81 -6.26 -16.16
C LEU A 162 19.31 -6.58 -16.22
N ILE A 163 18.77 -7.14 -15.14
CA ILE A 163 17.31 -7.28 -14.99
C ILE A 163 16.78 -5.95 -14.50
N THR A 164 15.99 -5.27 -15.32
CA THR A 164 15.40 -3.96 -15.00
C THR A 164 13.89 -4.07 -14.81
N GLY A 165 13.35 -3.20 -13.96
CA GLY A 165 11.91 -3.07 -13.78
C GLY A 165 11.26 -2.29 -14.93
N MET A 166 9.95 -2.45 -15.11
CA MET A 166 9.19 -1.56 -15.97
C MET A 166 9.06 -0.20 -15.28
N GLU A 167 9.37 0.87 -16.00
CA GLU A 167 9.21 2.22 -15.48
C GLU A 167 7.73 2.52 -15.22
N CYS A 168 7.46 3.02 -14.02
CA CYS A 168 6.11 3.27 -13.54
C CYS A 168 6.12 4.49 -12.61
N TYR A 169 4.99 5.18 -12.56
CA TYR A 169 4.75 6.30 -11.68
C TYR A 169 3.79 5.89 -10.57
N LEU A 170 4.25 5.99 -9.32
CA LEU A 170 3.37 5.82 -8.16
C LEU A 170 2.87 7.19 -7.72
N HIS A 171 1.57 7.43 -7.84
CA HIS A 171 0.93 8.58 -7.23
C HIS A 171 0.44 8.21 -5.84
N VAL A 172 0.77 9.03 -4.85
CA VAL A 172 0.33 8.85 -3.45
C VAL A 172 -0.53 10.06 -3.09
N TYR A 173 -1.68 9.80 -2.47
CA TYR A 173 -2.60 10.83 -2.01
C TYR A 173 -2.40 11.08 -0.52
N GLY A 174 -2.47 12.36 -0.11
CA GLY A 174 -2.31 12.78 1.27
C GLY A 174 -3.57 12.64 2.11
N SER A 175 -4.74 12.48 1.48
CA SER A 175 -6.03 12.40 2.15
C SER A 175 -7.00 11.43 1.47
N VAL A 176 -7.87 10.80 2.28
CA VAL A 176 -8.99 9.97 1.79
C VAL A 176 -9.90 10.78 0.85
N HIS A 177 -10.07 12.07 1.11
CA HIS A 177 -10.94 12.95 0.33
C HIS A 177 -10.49 13.17 -1.13
N GLU A 178 -9.21 12.89 -1.41
CA GLU A 178 -8.68 13.00 -2.76
C GLU A 178 -9.17 11.88 -3.68
N VAL A 179 -9.52 10.73 -3.11
CA VAL A 179 -9.96 9.53 -3.86
C VAL A 179 -11.42 9.15 -3.59
N ALA A 180 -12.01 9.65 -2.52
CA ALA A 180 -13.37 9.34 -2.12
C ALA A 180 -14.10 10.53 -1.48
N THR A 181 -15.42 10.52 -1.53
CA THR A 181 -16.29 11.38 -0.72
C THR A 181 -16.64 10.60 0.55
N VAL A 182 -16.43 11.22 1.71
CA VAL A 182 -16.70 10.62 3.02
C VAL A 182 -17.72 11.48 3.75
N TRP A 183 -18.73 10.84 4.34
CA TRP A 183 -19.70 11.50 5.21
C TRP A 183 -20.15 10.56 6.32
N THR A 184 -20.65 11.12 7.40
CA THR A 184 -21.17 10.35 8.55
C THR A 184 -22.68 10.15 8.42
N GLN A 185 -23.15 8.96 8.76
CA GLN A 185 -24.56 8.64 8.91
C GLN A 185 -24.77 7.91 10.24
N GLY A 186 -25.28 8.63 11.24
CA GLY A 186 -25.34 8.12 12.60
C GLY A 186 -23.93 7.97 13.20
N SER A 187 -23.63 6.79 13.73
CA SER A 187 -22.30 6.41 14.24
C SER A 187 -21.36 5.88 13.15
N ASN A 188 -21.85 5.70 11.93
CA ASN A 188 -21.13 5.02 10.86
C ASN A 188 -20.60 6.03 9.84
N SER A 189 -19.49 5.69 9.19
CA SER A 189 -18.98 6.44 8.04
C SER A 189 -19.41 5.77 6.76
N ARG A 190 -19.73 6.60 5.76
CA ARG A 190 -19.96 6.15 4.39
C ARG A 190 -18.93 6.75 3.46
N LEU A 191 -18.53 5.93 2.50
CA LEU A 191 -17.49 6.26 1.55
C LEU A 191 -17.96 5.95 0.12
N ARG A 192 -17.84 6.94 -0.77
CA ARG A 192 -18.08 6.81 -2.21
C ARG A 192 -16.84 7.21 -2.98
N LEU A 193 -16.24 6.27 -3.70
CA LEU A 193 -15.06 6.52 -4.53
C LEU A 193 -15.39 7.48 -5.69
N HIS A 194 -14.43 8.30 -6.13
CA HIS A 194 -14.58 9.17 -7.32
C HIS A 194 -13.33 9.30 -8.20
N ARG A 195 -12.13 9.19 -7.62
CA ARG A 195 -10.85 9.22 -8.35
C ARG A 195 -10.01 8.01 -7.95
N PHE A 196 -10.44 6.85 -8.38
CA PHE A 196 -9.89 5.57 -7.98
C PHE A 196 -9.77 4.64 -9.19
N PRO A 197 -8.83 4.90 -10.12
CA PRO A 197 -8.60 4.08 -11.31
C PRO A 197 -8.13 2.66 -10.97
N PRO A 198 -8.09 1.73 -11.94
CA PRO A 198 -7.48 0.42 -11.71
C PRO A 198 -6.00 0.52 -11.29
N GLY A 199 -5.58 -0.32 -10.35
CA GLY A 199 -4.26 -0.24 -9.73
C GLY A 199 -4.19 0.68 -8.51
N SER A 200 -5.34 1.20 -8.05
CA SER A 200 -5.45 2.00 -6.82
C SER A 200 -5.67 1.15 -5.57
N ILE A 201 -5.15 1.66 -4.45
CA ILE A 201 -5.38 1.17 -3.10
C ILE A 201 -5.71 2.35 -2.19
N LEU A 202 -6.64 2.13 -1.26
CA LEU A 202 -6.95 3.01 -0.14
C LEU A 202 -7.00 2.17 1.14
N VAL A 203 -6.16 2.49 2.11
CA VAL A 203 -6.07 1.81 3.40
C VAL A 203 -6.26 2.80 4.53
N PHE A 204 -7.23 2.56 5.39
CA PHE A 204 -7.53 3.42 6.53
C PHE A 204 -8.00 2.62 7.75
N GLY A 205 -7.84 3.20 8.93
CA GLY A 205 -8.39 2.70 10.18
C GLY A 205 -9.67 3.44 10.57
N THR A 206 -10.56 2.74 11.26
CA THR A 206 -11.72 3.30 11.94
C THR A 206 -11.54 3.23 13.45
N ASP A 207 -12.08 4.24 14.15
CA ASP A 207 -12.19 4.29 15.62
C ASP A 207 -13.55 3.74 16.08
#